data_AF-A0A356DVD5-F1
#
_entry.id   AF-A0A356DVD5-F1
#
_cell.length_a   1.000
_cell.length_b   1.000
_cell.length_c   1.000
_cell.angle_alpha   90.00
_cell.angle_beta   90.00
_cell.angle_gamma   90.00
#
_symmetry.space_group_name_H-M   'P 1'
#
loop_
_entity.id
_entity.type
_entity.pdbx_description
1 polymer ?
#
loop_
_entity_poly.entity_id
_entity_poly.type
_entity_poly.pdbx_seq_one_letter_code
_entity_poly.pdbx_strand_id
1 'polypeptide(L)'
;MLIRVGMEEDPGIRYTAWALDFPGCFAYGADQTEALLTLPRKLLEYDYWVRLHTDQPWFQLDGLDMHVEETFQVNRINLQGEEYEVNAFFKDDLHPLTHPEVEQALKLLAWQQE
;
A
#
# COMPACT_ATOMS: atom_id res chain seq x y z
N MET A 1 13.35 -8.92 -4.95
CA MET A 1 12.90 -7.51 -5.07
C MET A 1 12.82 -6.88 -3.67
N LEU A 2 13.16 -5.59 -3.50
CA LEU A 2 12.91 -4.87 -2.25
C LEU A 2 11.49 -4.29 -2.29
N ILE A 3 10.66 -4.63 -1.31
CA ILE A 3 9.29 -4.10 -1.19
C ILE A 3 9.35 -2.81 -0.37
N ARG A 4 9.00 -1.70 -1.00
CA ARG A 4 8.89 -0.39 -0.34
C ARG A 4 7.57 -0.29 0.40
N VAL A 5 7.63 0.15 1.66
CA VAL A 5 6.48 0.22 2.55
C VAL A 5 6.29 1.63 3.07
N GLY A 6 5.09 2.18 2.90
CA GLY A 6 4.63 3.35 3.65
C GLY A 6 3.89 2.88 4.91
N MET A 7 4.29 3.36 6.08
CA MET A 7 3.63 3.05 7.35
C MET A 7 2.73 4.22 7.76
N GLU A 8 1.44 3.99 7.88
CA GLU A 8 0.50 4.96 8.45
C GLU A 8 0.11 4.52 9.86
N GLU A 9 0.41 5.35 10.84
CA GLU A 9 0.14 5.08 12.26
C GLU A 9 -1.04 5.91 12.73
N ASP A 10 -2.10 5.25 13.20
CA ASP A 10 -3.19 5.90 13.92
C ASP A 10 -3.31 5.28 15.32
N PRO A 11 -2.46 5.71 16.28
CA PRO A 11 -2.37 5.10 17.59
C PRO A 11 -3.72 5.06 18.32
N GLY A 12 -4.12 3.87 18.75
CA GLY A 12 -5.41 3.63 19.41
C GLY A 12 -6.55 3.27 18.46
N ILE A 13 -6.35 3.37 17.14
CA ILE A 13 -7.30 2.95 16.12
C ILE A 13 -6.73 1.78 15.31
N ARG A 14 -5.66 2.00 14.53
CA ARG A 14 -5.00 0.97 13.70
C ARG A 14 -3.67 1.48 13.11
N TYR A 15 -2.86 0.55 12.62
CA TYR A 15 -1.68 0.81 11.80
C TYR A 15 -1.90 0.21 10.42
N THR A 16 -1.44 0.89 9.37
CA THR A 16 -1.59 0.43 7.98
C THR A 16 -0.23 0.42 7.30
N ALA A 17 0.19 -0.76 6.83
CA ALA A 17 1.37 -0.94 6.00
C ALA A 17 0.96 -0.98 4.53
N TRP A 18 1.36 0.03 3.75
CA TRP A 18 1.08 0.17 2.33
C TRP A 18 2.27 -0.35 1.51
N ALA A 19 2.06 -1.35 0.64
CA ALA A 19 3.09 -1.78 -0.30
C ALA A 19 3.12 -0.84 -1.50
N LEU A 20 4.05 0.11 -1.51
CA LEU A 20 4.01 1.29 -2.39
C LEU A 20 4.06 0.94 -3.89
N ASP A 21 4.75 -0.14 -4.25
CA ASP A 21 4.89 -0.61 -5.64
C ASP A 21 3.72 -1.52 -6.09
N PHE A 22 2.73 -1.76 -5.23
CA PHE A 22 1.63 -2.71 -5.46
C PHE A 22 0.29 -2.02 -5.22
N PRO A 23 -0.32 -1.40 -6.25
CA PRO A 23 -1.51 -0.58 -6.08
C PRO A 23 -2.66 -1.34 -5.39
N GLY A 24 -3.14 -0.76 -4.28
CA GLY A 24 -4.22 -1.36 -3.49
C GLY A 24 -3.81 -2.52 -2.57
N CYS A 25 -2.53 -2.88 -2.50
CA CYS A 25 -2.03 -3.90 -1.59
C CYS A 25 -1.54 -3.26 -0.28
N PHE A 26 -2.27 -3.51 0.81
CA PHE A 26 -1.93 -3.02 2.14
C PHE A 26 -2.37 -4.03 3.22
N ALA A 27 -1.84 -3.85 4.43
CA ALA A 27 -2.20 -4.66 5.59
C ALA A 27 -2.44 -3.79 6.83
N TYR A 28 -3.36 -4.23 7.68
CA TYR A 28 -3.62 -3.60 8.98
C TYR A 28 -2.94 -4.35 10.11
N GLY A 29 -2.71 -3.64 11.22
CA GLY A 29 -2.32 -4.21 12.51
C GLY A 29 -2.74 -3.30 13.67
N ALA A 30 -2.75 -3.83 14.89
CA ALA A 30 -2.93 -3.05 16.11
C ALA A 30 -1.70 -2.20 16.45
N ASP A 31 -0.54 -2.60 15.93
CA ASP A 31 0.72 -1.87 15.97
C ASP A 31 1.50 -2.02 14.64
N GLN A 32 2.61 -1.29 14.53
CA GLN A 32 3.49 -1.32 13.36
C GLN A 32 4.00 -2.73 13.05
N THR A 33 4.31 -3.53 14.07
CA THR A 33 4.87 -4.88 13.90
C THR A 33 3.83 -5.82 13.32
N GLU A 34 2.61 -5.80 13.87
CA GLU A 34 1.52 -6.63 13.36
C GLU A 34 1.16 -6.27 11.90
N ALA A 35 1.13 -4.98 11.57
CA ALA A 35 0.87 -4.53 10.20
C ALA A 35 1.94 -5.06 9.23
N LEU A 36 3.22 -4.96 9.60
CA LEU A 36 4.35 -5.48 8.81
C LEU A 36 4.36 -7.01 8.71
N LEU A 37 4.02 -7.74 9.77
CA LEU A 37 3.93 -9.21 9.75
C LEU A 37 2.76 -9.70 8.90
N THR A 38 1.71 -8.89 8.76
CA THR A 38 0.52 -9.21 7.97
C THR A 38 0.72 -8.93 6.48
N LEU A 39 1.54 -7.94 6.12
CA LEU A 39 1.77 -7.51 4.73
C LEU A 39 2.26 -8.64 3.79
N PRO A 40 3.19 -9.52 4.17
CA PRO A 40 3.60 -10.69 3.39
C PRO A 40 2.44 -11.50 2.81
N ARG A 41 1.43 -11.78 3.64
CA ARG A 41 0.26 -12.54 3.21
C ARG A 41 -0.55 -11.78 2.17
N LYS A 42 -0.68 -10.46 2.33
CA LYS A 42 -1.42 -9.60 1.39
C LYS A 42 -0.73 -9.49 0.03
N LEU A 43 0.61 -9.47 0.01
CA LEU A 43 1.38 -9.53 -1.23
C LEU A 43 1.20 -10.87 -1.97
N LEU A 44 1.16 -11.99 -1.25
CA LEU A 44 0.89 -13.29 -1.85
C LEU A 44 -0.54 -13.40 -2.39
N GLU A 45 -1.53 -12.87 -1.65
CA GLU A 45 -2.93 -12.78 -2.12
C GLU A 45 -3.03 -11.91 -3.38
N TYR A 46 -2.31 -10.78 -3.42
CA TYR A 46 -2.23 -9.89 -4.58
C TYR A 46 -1.55 -10.55 -5.79
N ASP A 47 -0.39 -11.19 -5.61
CA ASP A 47 0.32 -11.92 -6.67
C ASP A 47 -0.56 -13.02 -7.27
N TYR A 48 -1.23 -13.80 -6.42
CA TYR A 48 -2.18 -14.81 -6.88
C TYR A 48 -3.30 -14.19 -7.71
N TRP A 49 -3.92 -13.11 -7.23
CA TRP A 49 -5.01 -12.44 -7.93
C TRP A 49 -4.58 -11.86 -9.28
N VAL A 50 -3.41 -11.21 -9.37
CA VAL A 50 -2.88 -10.70 -10.65
C VAL A 50 -2.66 -11.84 -11.65
N ARG A 51 -2.11 -12.97 -11.19
CA ARG A 51 -1.85 -14.13 -12.05
C ARG A 51 -3.12 -14.86 -12.51
N LEU A 52 -4.27 -14.61 -11.90
CA LEU A 52 -5.56 -15.08 -12.43
C LEU A 52 -5.98 -14.34 -13.71
N HIS A 53 -5.52 -13.10 -13.88
CA HIS A 53 -5.92 -12.23 -14.99
C HIS A 53 -4.87 -12.10 -16.08
N THR A 54 -3.61 -12.49 -15.82
CA THR A 54 -2.54 -12.42 -16.81
C THR A 54 -1.44 -13.46 -16.60
N ASP A 55 -0.96 -14.03 -17.70
CA ASP A 55 0.25 -14.88 -17.74
C ASP A 55 1.55 -14.07 -17.70
N GLN A 56 1.48 -12.73 -17.79
CA GLN A 56 2.63 -11.82 -17.84
C GLN A 56 2.54 -10.75 -16.74
N PRO A 57 2.67 -11.11 -15.45
CA PRO A 57 2.75 -10.14 -14.38
C PRO A 57 4.01 -9.27 -14.53
N TRP A 58 3.90 -7.99 -14.18
CA TRP A 58 5.01 -7.02 -14.26
C TRP A 58 5.99 -7.10 -13.09
N PHE A 59 5.77 -8.03 -12.16
CA PHE A 59 6.61 -8.27 -11.00
C PHE A 59 6.76 -9.78 -10.76
N GLN A 60 7.77 -10.14 -9.98
CA GLN A 60 7.98 -11.49 -9.48
C GLN A 60 8.34 -11.42 -8.00
N LEU A 61 7.55 -12.09 -7.16
CA LEU A 61 7.90 -12.28 -5.75
C LEU A 61 8.88 -13.45 -5.65
N ASP A 62 10.14 -13.15 -5.41
CA ASP A 62 11.25 -14.09 -5.20
C ASP A 62 11.70 -14.15 -3.72
N GLY A 63 11.41 -13.08 -2.98
CA GLY A 63 11.58 -12.92 -1.54
C GLY A 63 10.66 -11.81 -1.02
N LEU A 64 10.57 -11.67 0.30
CA LEU A 64 9.74 -10.66 0.97
C LEU A 64 10.60 -9.76 1.85
N ASP A 65 11.66 -9.21 1.26
CA ASP A 65 12.49 -8.19 1.90
C ASP A 65 11.72 -6.87 1.86
N MET A 66 11.35 -6.35 3.04
CA MET A 66 10.54 -5.15 3.18
C MET A 66 11.38 -4.02 3.79
N HIS A 67 11.19 -2.81 3.28
CA HIS A 67 11.80 -1.59 3.80
C HIS A 67 10.72 -0.53 4.02
N VAL A 68 10.64 0.01 5.24
CA VAL A 68 9.75 1.14 5.52
C VAL A 68 10.45 2.42 5.04
N GLU A 69 9.95 2.99 3.95
CA GLU A 69 10.47 4.23 3.35
C GLU A 69 10.08 5.45 4.20
N GLU A 70 8.85 5.45 4.70
CA GLU A 70 8.31 6.52 5.50
C GLU A 70 7.27 6.01 6.50
N THR A 71 7.26 6.64 7.67
CA THR A 71 6.18 6.53 8.64
C THR A 71 5.45 7.87 8.74
N PHE A 72 4.14 7.86 8.53
CA PHE A 72 3.24 8.98 8.67
C PHE A 72 2.34 8.77 9.88
N GLN A 73 2.31 9.74 10.80
CA GLN A 73 1.41 9.70 11.95
C GLN A 73 0.12 10.45 11.61
N VAL A 74 -1.01 9.76 11.72
CA VAL A 74 -2.34 10.34 11.56
C VAL A 74 -2.55 11.38 12.64
N ASN A 75 -2.92 12.59 12.23
CA ASN A 75 -3.16 13.70 13.13
C ASN A 75 -4.59 14.21 12.97
N ARG A 76 -5.21 14.61 14.07
CA ARG A 76 -6.57 15.18 14.07
C ARG A 76 -6.49 16.67 14.35
N ILE A 77 -7.08 17.47 13.48
CA ILE A 77 -7.12 18.94 13.57
C ILE A 77 -8.56 19.43 13.67
N ASN A 78 -8.77 20.64 14.18
CA ASN A 78 -10.06 21.31 14.07
C ASN A 78 -10.11 22.11 12.76
N LEU A 79 -10.94 21.67 11.82
CA LEU A 79 -11.19 22.35 10.56
C LEU A 79 -12.60 22.96 10.61
N GLN A 80 -12.67 24.28 10.75
CA GLN A 80 -13.94 25.04 10.77
C GLN A 80 -14.94 24.58 11.85
N GLY A 81 -14.45 24.14 13.00
CA GLY A 81 -15.28 23.67 14.11
C GLY A 81 -15.50 22.16 14.13
N GLU A 82 -15.12 21.44 13.08
CA GLU A 82 -15.24 19.98 13.00
C GLU A 82 -13.87 19.31 13.17
N GLU A 83 -13.85 18.11 13.76
CA GLU A 83 -12.62 17.30 13.79
C GLU A 83 -12.36 16.74 12.39
N TYR A 84 -11.16 16.98 11.87
CA TYR A 84 -10.71 16.49 10.59
C TYR A 84 -9.47 15.61 10.78
N GLU A 85 -9.54 14.39 10.27
CA GLU A 85 -8.44 13.45 10.24
C GLU A 85 -7.53 13.75 9.04
N VAL A 86 -6.28 14.08 9.34
CA VAL A 86 -5.20 14.18 8.36
C VAL A 86 -4.50 12.82 8.30
N ASN A 87 -4.84 12.06 7.27
CA ASN A 87 -4.26 10.74 6.98
C ASN A 87 -3.05 10.86 6.04
N ALA A 88 -2.46 9.71 5.68
CA ALA A 88 -1.22 9.67 4.93
C ALA A 88 -1.36 10.19 3.48
N PHE A 89 -0.47 11.12 3.15
CA PHE A 89 0.10 11.33 1.82
C PHE A 89 1.61 11.23 2.00
N PHE A 90 2.20 10.12 1.54
CA PHE A 90 3.62 9.85 1.65
C PHE A 90 4.41 10.74 0.69
N LYS A 91 5.70 10.93 0.97
CA LYS A 91 6.64 11.55 0.03
C LYS A 91 6.68 10.81 -1.31
N ASP A 92 6.44 9.50 -1.30
CA ASP A 92 6.37 8.70 -2.52
C ASP A 92 5.22 9.13 -3.44
N ASP A 93 4.10 9.60 -2.88
CA ASP A 93 2.95 10.11 -3.64
C ASP A 93 3.25 11.40 -4.42
N LEU A 94 4.38 12.06 -4.14
CA LEU A 94 4.83 13.24 -4.88
C LEU A 94 5.52 12.88 -6.20
N HIS A 95 5.88 11.62 -6.41
CA HIS A 95 6.54 11.19 -7.64
C HIS A 95 5.54 11.18 -8.81
N PRO A 96 5.91 11.74 -9.98
CA PRO A 96 5.09 11.62 -11.17
C PRO A 96 5.00 10.15 -11.61
N LEU A 97 3.78 9.69 -11.91
CA LEU A 97 3.57 8.34 -12.45
C LEU A 97 4.27 8.17 -13.79
N THR A 98 4.95 7.04 -13.95
CA THR A 98 5.52 6.60 -15.21
C THR A 98 4.46 5.97 -16.10
N HIS A 99 4.74 5.91 -17.41
CA HIS A 99 3.83 5.27 -18.35
C HIS A 99 3.52 3.80 -18.01
N PRO A 100 4.51 2.94 -17.66
CA PRO A 100 4.23 1.57 -17.23
C PRO A 100 3.33 1.49 -15.99
N GLU A 101 3.51 2.34 -14.99
CA GLU A 101 2.66 2.34 -13.77
C GLU A 101 1.21 2.69 -14.10
N VAL A 102 1.00 3.66 -14.99
CA VAL A 102 -0.35 4.01 -15.47
C VAL A 102 -1.00 2.83 -16.20
N GLU A 103 -0.27 2.16 -17.09
CA GLU A 103 -0.79 0.98 -17.79
C GLU A 103 -1.14 -0.16 -16.82
N GLN A 104 -0.32 -0.39 -15.79
CA GLN A 104 -0.56 -1.39 -14.77
C GLN A 104 -1.81 -1.05 -13.94
N ALA A 105 -1.93 0.20 -13.48
CA ALA A 105 -3.10 0.66 -12.72
C ALA A 105 -4.39 0.54 -13.54
N LEU A 106 -4.36 0.84 -14.84
CA LEU A 106 -5.50 0.68 -15.74
C LEU A 106 -5.89 -0.79 -15.92
N LYS A 107 -4.91 -1.72 -15.99
CA LYS A 107 -5.20 -3.17 -16.00
C LYS A 107 -5.89 -3.60 -14.73
N LEU A 108 -5.37 -3.22 -13.56
CA LEU A 108 -5.97 -3.54 -12.27
C LEU A 108 -7.41 -3.03 -12.17
N LEU A 109 -7.65 -1.78 -12.59
CA LEU A 109 -8.98 -1.18 -12.59
C LEU A 109 -9.95 -1.93 -13.52
N ALA A 110 -9.49 -2.35 -14.70
CA ALA A 110 -10.30 -3.12 -15.63
C ALA A 110 -10.69 -4.48 -15.04
N TRP A 111 -9.73 -5.21 -14.48
CA TRP A 111 -9.95 -6.52 -13.86
C TRP A 111 -10.89 -6.46 -12.64
N GLN A 112 -10.93 -5.35 -11.91
CA GLN A 112 -11.88 -5.16 -10.80
C GLN A 112 -13.35 -5.04 -11.24
N GLN A 113 -13.60 -4.81 -12.52
CA GLN A 113 -14.95 -4.62 -13.07
C GLN A 113 -15.48 -5.87 -13.80
N GLU A 114 -14.68 -6.94 -13.87
CA GLU A 114 -15.06 -8.25 -14.41
C GLU A 114 -15.88 -9.07 -13.40
#